data_AF-H0ET20-F1
#
_entry.id   AF-H0ET20-F1
#
_cell.length_a   1.000
_cell.length_b   1.000
_cell.length_c   1.000
_cell.angle_alpha   90.00
_cell.angle_beta   90.00
_cell.angle_gamma   90.00
#
_symmetry.space_group_name_H-M   'P 1'
#
loop_
_entity.id
_entity.type
_entity.pdbx_description
1 polymer ?
#
loop_
_entity_poly.entity_id
_entity_poly.type
_entity_poly.pdbx_seq_one_letter_code
_entity_poly.pdbx_strand_id
1 'polypeptide(L)'
;MAGHGTAVVAERATTSAAPVASSAVSAPAATSSRKADTECKNTAFTRQCWGGGFSIATDYDTAWPNTGNTVYADMIKYNFEVTNTTMAPDGFSRLMMVVNGQYPGPTVFANWGDTISITVKNSLQNNGATMDGTNGITECPIPPGGSKTYTFLATQFGTSWYHSHFSSQYGEGVLGPIVIHGPATSNYDVDLGAMPVTDWCPPPVADNGLINGTMVGTSGTGGRYHKNTIVKGKKYRLRLINTSLDNSFRVSLDGHNLTVIQADFVPTKPYTAQTIFIGIGAPSSNPTSSSWNIPDNCADEQGLTPYVVKNVPSATFAKEWKELDVMASVGASVNGLGGSVVQWTMNTSAIDISWTDPTLRYVVNNDNTYYRDGNVIQLPTADKLYFWVFKSLPGLAVTPHPIHLHGHDFYLLGAGNGDFTDPAALQWNNPPRRDVAMLPAGGYLVIGFEANNPGAWLMHCHIAFHVAQGLSVQFLERQQDIQKVMSLGNVNSECDAWDKYDKTAVYKKEDSGL
;
A
#
# COMPACT_ATOMS: atom_id res chain seq x y z
N MET A 1 -4.71 -4.01 -7.66
CA MET A 1 -3.78 -4.84 -6.87
C MET A 1 -2.43 -4.15 -6.95
N ALA A 2 -1.81 -3.91 -5.80
CA ALA A 2 -0.75 -2.97 -5.48
C ALA A 2 -1.27 -1.58 -5.06
N GLY A 3 -1.56 -1.43 -3.76
CA GLY A 3 -1.35 -0.13 -3.09
C GLY A 3 0.14 0.09 -2.85
N HIS A 4 0.59 1.19 -2.24
CA HIS A 4 1.52 1.22 -1.11
C HIS A 4 2.25 2.58 -0.94
N GLY A 5 2.47 2.94 0.34
CA GLY A 5 3.31 4.03 0.87
C GLY A 5 4.68 4.24 0.22
N THR A 6 4.84 5.21 -0.69
CA THR A 6 6.16 5.59 -1.24
C THR A 6 6.38 7.09 -1.32
N ALA A 7 7.63 7.53 -1.15
CA ALA A 7 8.04 8.91 -1.38
C ALA A 7 9.39 8.94 -2.11
N VAL A 8 9.49 9.78 -3.14
CA VAL A 8 10.63 9.76 -4.07
C VAL A 8 11.29 11.11 -4.19
N VAL A 9 12.61 11.14 -4.01
CA VAL A 9 13.45 12.35 -3.88
C VAL A 9 14.22 12.69 -5.15
N ALA A 10 14.37 13.99 -5.49
CA ALA A 10 15.47 14.53 -6.32
C ALA A 10 16.03 15.87 -5.77
N GLU A 11 17.28 16.22 -6.07
CA GLU A 11 18.08 17.16 -5.26
C GLU A 11 18.31 18.56 -5.89
N ARG A 12 18.53 19.59 -5.05
CA ARG A 12 19.57 20.63 -5.20
C ARG A 12 19.86 21.36 -3.88
N ALA A 13 21.14 21.61 -3.57
CA ALA A 13 21.59 22.60 -2.58
C ALA A 13 21.25 24.03 -3.03
N THR A 14 20.67 24.86 -2.13
CA THR A 14 20.33 26.26 -2.41
C THR A 14 21.32 27.23 -1.77
N THR A 15 21.73 28.22 -2.56
CA THR A 15 22.10 29.55 -2.03
C THR A 15 20.86 30.43 -1.99
N SER A 16 20.75 31.24 -0.94
CA SER A 16 19.58 32.03 -0.54
C SER A 16 19.00 32.97 -1.60
N ALA A 17 17.67 33.04 -1.67
CA ALA A 17 16.96 34.20 -2.22
C ALA A 17 15.65 34.46 -1.44
N ALA A 18 15.38 35.74 -1.19
CA ALA A 18 14.33 36.31 -0.33
C ALA A 18 12.89 36.14 -0.88
N PRO A 19 11.84 36.26 -0.04
CA PRO A 19 10.47 35.95 -0.45
C PRO A 19 9.84 37.09 -1.25
N VAL A 20 9.14 36.73 -2.33
CA VAL A 20 8.23 37.63 -3.05
C VAL A 20 6.81 37.13 -2.81
N ALA A 21 5.96 38.00 -2.29
CA ALA A 21 4.54 37.72 -2.09
C ALA A 21 3.81 37.58 -3.44
N SER A 22 3.01 36.52 -3.61
CA SER A 22 2.08 36.40 -4.74
C SER A 22 0.64 36.29 -4.26
N SER A 23 -0.18 37.25 -4.68
CA SER A 23 -1.63 37.25 -4.56
C SER A 23 -2.25 36.09 -5.37
N ALA A 24 -3.11 35.30 -4.73
CA ALA A 24 -3.84 34.22 -5.37
C ALA A 24 -4.95 34.77 -6.28
N VAL A 25 -4.84 34.51 -7.59
CA VAL A 25 -5.94 34.65 -8.55
C VAL A 25 -6.36 33.24 -8.95
N SER A 26 -7.62 32.89 -8.67
CA SER A 26 -8.23 31.63 -9.06
C SER A 26 -8.37 31.56 -10.58
N ALA A 27 -7.48 30.80 -11.25
CA ALA A 27 -7.66 30.43 -12.64
C ALA A 27 -8.60 29.22 -12.75
N PRO A 28 -9.53 29.17 -13.73
CA PRO A 28 -10.35 27.99 -13.97
C PRO A 28 -9.48 26.79 -14.35
N ALA A 29 -9.91 25.59 -13.97
CA ALA A 29 -9.25 24.34 -14.33
C ALA A 29 -9.24 24.16 -15.86
N ALA A 30 -8.08 24.38 -16.48
CA ALA A 30 -7.87 24.02 -17.87
C ALA A 30 -7.60 22.52 -17.95
N THR A 31 -8.60 21.73 -18.34
CA THR A 31 -8.36 20.39 -18.90
C THR A 31 -7.66 20.59 -20.24
N SER A 32 -6.34 20.47 -20.23
CA SER A 32 -5.54 20.47 -21.44
C SER A 32 -5.92 19.26 -22.30
N SER A 33 -6.63 19.49 -23.41
CA SER A 33 -6.85 18.51 -24.48
C SER A 33 -5.59 18.17 -25.28
N ARG A 34 -4.43 18.73 -24.89
CA ARG A 34 -3.16 18.52 -25.58
C ARG A 34 -2.63 17.13 -25.23
N LYS A 35 -2.56 16.25 -26.23
CA LYS A 35 -1.81 15.00 -26.14
C LYS A 35 -0.32 15.30 -26.12
N ALA A 36 0.46 14.49 -25.40
CA ALA A 36 1.90 14.63 -25.41
C ALA A 36 2.44 14.40 -26.83
N ASP A 37 3.54 15.07 -27.16
CA ASP A 37 4.25 14.83 -28.41
C ASP A 37 4.68 13.35 -28.49
N THR A 38 4.30 12.67 -29.56
CA THR A 38 4.61 11.26 -29.79
C THR A 38 6.12 11.01 -29.91
N GLU A 39 6.88 12.02 -30.34
CA GLU A 39 8.34 11.97 -30.46
C GLU A 39 9.07 12.25 -29.14
N CYS A 40 8.37 12.67 -28.09
CA CYS A 40 9.02 12.97 -26.82
C CYS A 40 9.50 11.70 -26.12
N LYS A 41 10.79 11.64 -25.78
CA LYS A 41 11.42 10.49 -25.13
C LYS A 41 11.63 10.74 -23.64
N ASN A 42 11.51 9.69 -22.83
CA ASN A 42 11.92 9.74 -21.42
C ASN A 42 13.46 9.78 -21.34
N THR A 43 14.03 10.95 -21.02
CA THR A 43 15.47 11.13 -20.81
C THR A 43 15.73 11.79 -19.47
N ALA A 44 17.00 11.89 -19.05
CA ALA A 44 17.37 12.61 -17.84
C ALA A 44 16.88 14.07 -17.78
N PHE A 45 16.61 14.69 -18.95
CA PHE A 45 16.16 16.08 -19.07
C PHE A 45 14.68 16.22 -19.45
N THR A 46 14.00 15.12 -19.71
CA THR A 46 12.61 15.08 -20.19
C THR A 46 11.83 13.95 -19.53
N ARG A 47 12.02 13.75 -18.21
CA ARG A 47 11.36 12.66 -17.46
C ARG A 47 9.84 12.75 -17.47
N GLN A 48 9.29 13.92 -17.78
CA GLN A 48 7.85 14.13 -17.93
C GLN A 48 7.27 13.38 -19.13
N CYS A 49 8.10 13.05 -20.12
CA CYS A 49 7.68 12.30 -21.30
C CYS A 49 7.82 10.79 -21.08
N TRP A 50 6.93 10.01 -21.67
CA TRP A 50 7.06 8.55 -21.72
C TRP A 50 7.24 8.06 -23.16
N GLY A 51 6.51 8.65 -24.11
CA GLY A 51 6.55 8.32 -25.54
C GLY A 51 5.18 7.86 -26.04
N GLY A 52 4.99 7.75 -27.35
CA GLY A 52 3.74 7.24 -27.94
C GLY A 52 2.49 8.07 -27.62
N GLY A 53 2.66 9.35 -27.28
CA GLY A 53 1.59 10.26 -26.86
C GLY A 53 1.29 10.24 -25.35
N PHE A 54 2.06 9.49 -24.57
CA PHE A 54 1.94 9.40 -23.11
C PHE A 54 2.97 10.29 -22.39
N SER A 55 2.52 10.88 -21.27
CA SER A 55 3.35 11.75 -20.42
C SER A 55 2.85 11.74 -18.99
N ILE A 56 3.53 12.47 -18.12
CA ILE A 56 3.14 12.71 -16.73
C ILE A 56 1.77 13.40 -16.59
N ALA A 57 1.27 14.05 -17.65
CA ALA A 57 -0.03 14.72 -17.65
C ALA A 57 -1.19 13.80 -18.09
N THR A 58 -0.89 12.59 -18.56
CA THR A 58 -1.93 11.62 -18.94
C THR A 58 -2.66 11.13 -17.69
N ASP A 59 -3.99 11.09 -17.73
CA ASP A 59 -4.80 10.48 -16.68
C ASP A 59 -4.69 8.96 -16.74
N TYR A 60 -3.80 8.41 -15.92
CA TYR A 60 -3.44 7.00 -15.90
C TYR A 60 -4.59 6.08 -15.47
N ASP A 61 -5.62 6.60 -14.80
CA ASP A 61 -6.80 5.81 -14.42
C ASP A 61 -7.71 5.52 -15.64
N THR A 62 -7.58 6.30 -16.71
CA THR A 62 -8.43 6.18 -17.91
C THR A 62 -7.66 5.81 -19.17
N ALA A 63 -6.35 6.01 -19.17
CA ALA A 63 -5.50 5.76 -20.33
C ALA A 63 -4.09 5.35 -19.91
N TRP A 64 -3.65 4.21 -20.42
CA TRP A 64 -2.29 3.69 -20.28
C TRP A 64 -1.74 3.29 -21.66
N PRO A 65 -0.41 3.18 -21.82
CA PRO A 65 0.19 2.67 -23.05
C PRO A 65 -0.36 1.28 -23.39
N ASN A 66 -1.11 1.20 -24.48
CA ASN A 66 -1.51 -0.07 -25.08
C ASN A 66 -0.71 -0.21 -26.38
N THR A 67 0.28 -1.09 -26.40
CA THR A 67 1.08 -1.38 -27.60
C THR A 67 0.18 -2.06 -28.63
N GLY A 68 -0.51 -1.22 -29.42
CA GLY A 68 -1.54 -1.67 -30.34
C GLY A 68 -1.03 -2.64 -31.41
N ASN A 69 -1.90 -3.61 -31.68
CA ASN A 69 -1.90 -4.62 -32.74
C ASN A 69 -1.04 -5.86 -32.48
N THR A 70 -1.66 -6.76 -31.71
CA THR A 70 -1.36 -8.20 -31.67
C THR A 70 -0.06 -8.61 -31.01
N VAL A 71 0.15 -8.24 -29.74
CA VAL A 71 0.52 -9.16 -28.65
C VAL A 71 0.05 -8.46 -27.37
N TYR A 72 -0.34 -9.21 -26.35
CA TYR A 72 -0.42 -8.72 -24.97
C TYR A 72 0.70 -7.69 -24.72
N ALA A 73 0.36 -6.58 -24.07
CA ALA A 73 1.33 -5.81 -23.27
C ALA A 73 2.48 -6.72 -22.81
N ASP A 74 3.74 -6.34 -23.06
CA ASP A 74 4.88 -7.25 -22.92
C ASP A 74 4.73 -8.04 -21.62
N MET A 75 4.58 -9.36 -21.75
CA MET A 75 4.26 -10.20 -20.61
C MET A 75 5.53 -10.44 -19.82
N ILE A 76 5.73 -9.69 -18.74
CA ILE A 76 6.88 -9.84 -17.86
C ILE A 76 6.58 -10.96 -16.87
N LYS A 77 7.36 -12.05 -16.98
CA LYS A 77 7.16 -13.26 -16.18
C LYS A 77 8.14 -13.35 -15.03
N TYR A 78 7.61 -13.61 -13.84
CA TYR A 78 8.38 -13.91 -12.64
C TYR A 78 8.01 -15.29 -12.10
N ASN A 79 9.00 -15.98 -11.54
CA ASN A 79 8.78 -17.19 -10.75
C ASN A 79 9.24 -16.92 -9.33
N PHE A 80 8.31 -17.04 -8.39
CA PHE A 80 8.54 -16.89 -6.96
C PHE A 80 8.39 -18.24 -6.29
N GLU A 81 9.38 -18.62 -5.50
CA GLU A 81 9.32 -19.76 -4.61
C GLU A 81 9.44 -19.26 -3.16
N VAL A 82 8.37 -19.46 -2.38
CA VAL A 82 8.33 -19.09 -0.96
C VAL A 82 8.87 -20.26 -0.15
N THR A 83 9.97 -20.03 0.58
CA THR A 83 10.69 -21.08 1.32
C THR A 83 11.05 -20.63 2.73
N ASN A 84 11.19 -21.60 3.63
CA ASN A 84 11.83 -21.40 4.92
C ASN A 84 13.35 -21.37 4.71
N THR A 85 14.01 -20.31 5.17
CA THR A 85 15.46 -20.18 5.13
C THR A 85 15.97 -19.54 6.41
N THR A 86 17.23 -19.81 6.76
CA THR A 86 17.89 -19.13 7.88
C THR A 86 18.76 -18.01 7.34
N MET A 87 18.52 -16.76 7.78
CA MET A 87 19.26 -15.58 7.34
C MET A 87 19.61 -14.68 8.53
N ALA A 88 20.54 -13.74 8.30
CA ALA A 88 20.98 -12.77 9.30
C ALA A 88 21.17 -11.35 8.71
N PRO A 89 20.10 -10.67 8.25
CA PRO A 89 20.15 -9.30 7.67
C PRO A 89 20.87 -8.24 8.52
N ASP A 90 20.77 -8.37 9.84
CA ASP A 90 21.41 -7.51 10.84
C ASP A 90 22.59 -8.19 11.57
N GLY A 91 22.98 -9.39 11.13
CA GLY A 91 24.00 -10.20 11.79
C GLY A 91 23.47 -11.17 12.85
N PHE A 92 22.17 -11.15 13.19
CA PHE A 92 21.55 -12.15 14.05
C PHE A 92 20.79 -13.20 13.22
N SER A 93 21.13 -14.47 13.38
CA SER A 93 20.56 -15.55 12.58
C SER A 93 19.17 -15.95 13.09
N ARG A 94 18.17 -15.94 12.21
CA ARG A 94 16.81 -16.43 12.50
C ARG A 94 16.22 -17.18 11.31
N LEU A 95 15.22 -18.01 11.58
CA LEU A 95 14.37 -18.57 10.54
C LEU A 95 13.51 -17.45 9.94
N MET A 96 13.36 -17.48 8.62
CA MET A 96 12.60 -16.54 7.83
C MET A 96 11.81 -17.29 6.75
N MET A 97 10.70 -16.71 6.33
CA MET A 97 9.95 -17.13 5.14
C MET A 97 10.27 -16.13 4.03
N VAL A 98 10.93 -16.55 2.95
CA VAL A 98 11.41 -15.60 1.94
C VAL A 98 11.09 -16.05 0.52
N VAL A 99 11.06 -15.07 -0.38
CA VAL A 99 10.88 -15.29 -1.82
C VAL A 99 12.25 -15.51 -2.48
N ASN A 100 12.41 -16.64 -3.19
CA ASN A 100 13.62 -16.99 -3.95
C ASN A 100 14.91 -17.00 -3.11
N GLY A 101 14.83 -17.38 -1.83
CA GLY A 101 15.99 -17.50 -0.95
C GLY A 101 16.69 -16.17 -0.61
N GLN A 102 16.04 -15.02 -0.85
CA GLN A 102 16.60 -13.70 -0.60
C GLN A 102 15.64 -12.79 0.17
N TYR A 103 16.20 -11.83 0.90
CA TYR A 103 15.47 -10.77 1.58
C TYR A 103 16.12 -9.40 1.31
N PRO A 104 15.36 -8.37 0.88
CA PRO A 104 13.97 -8.46 0.44
C PRO A 104 13.83 -9.39 -0.78
N GLY A 105 12.60 -9.83 -1.08
CA GLY A 105 12.30 -10.61 -2.27
C GLY A 105 12.69 -9.89 -3.56
N PRO A 106 12.78 -10.60 -4.71
CA PRO A 106 13.18 -10.00 -5.98
C PRO A 106 12.30 -8.81 -6.37
N THR A 107 12.90 -7.72 -6.84
CA THR A 107 12.13 -6.59 -7.37
C THR A 107 11.42 -6.98 -8.66
N VAL A 108 10.11 -6.75 -8.72
CA VAL A 108 9.34 -6.82 -9.96
C VAL A 108 9.54 -5.51 -10.72
N PHE A 109 10.06 -5.60 -11.94
CA PHE A 109 10.23 -4.48 -12.85
C PHE A 109 9.28 -4.64 -14.03
N ALA A 110 8.60 -3.57 -14.39
CA ALA A 110 7.76 -3.50 -15.58
C ALA A 110 7.75 -2.08 -16.12
N ASN A 111 7.25 -1.88 -17.33
CA ASN A 111 6.90 -0.58 -17.87
C ASN A 111 5.41 -0.31 -17.70
N TRP A 112 5.04 0.96 -17.65
CA TRP A 112 3.65 1.38 -17.68
C TRP A 112 2.96 0.84 -18.93
N GLY A 113 1.91 0.04 -18.73
CA GLY A 113 1.19 -0.66 -19.78
C GLY A 113 1.53 -2.14 -19.93
N ASP A 114 2.60 -2.67 -19.30
CA ASP A 114 2.99 -4.09 -19.38
C ASP A 114 2.01 -5.02 -18.63
N THR A 115 1.93 -6.29 -19.02
CA THR A 115 1.23 -7.32 -18.24
C THR A 115 2.23 -8.08 -17.39
N ILE A 116 2.06 -8.03 -16.07
CA ILE A 116 2.92 -8.75 -15.12
C ILE A 116 2.26 -10.08 -14.82
N SER A 117 3.01 -11.17 -14.96
CA SER A 117 2.57 -12.53 -14.64
C SER A 117 3.55 -13.20 -13.67
N ILE A 118 3.10 -13.50 -12.46
CA ILE A 118 3.94 -14.01 -11.38
C ILE A 118 3.41 -15.39 -10.98
N THR A 119 4.19 -16.44 -11.25
CA THR A 119 3.91 -17.78 -10.73
C THR A 119 4.54 -17.93 -9.35
N VAL A 120 3.72 -18.14 -8.34
CA VAL A 120 4.11 -18.28 -6.94
C VAL A 120 3.95 -19.74 -6.55
N LYS A 121 5.05 -20.38 -6.16
CA LYS A 121 5.10 -21.72 -5.60
C LYS A 121 5.27 -21.62 -4.08
N ASN A 122 4.35 -22.22 -3.34
CA ASN A 122 4.47 -22.34 -1.90
C ASN A 122 5.28 -23.60 -1.56
N SER A 123 6.54 -23.42 -1.14
CA SER A 123 7.41 -24.51 -0.66
C SER A 123 7.59 -24.46 0.86
N LEU A 124 6.72 -23.74 1.58
CA LEU A 124 6.68 -23.75 3.05
C LEU A 124 6.15 -25.09 3.56
N GLN A 125 6.43 -25.39 4.83
CA GLN A 125 6.02 -26.65 5.46
C GLN A 125 4.57 -26.63 5.94
N ASN A 126 4.17 -25.54 6.62
CA ASN A 126 2.93 -25.54 7.40
C ASN A 126 2.00 -24.33 7.14
N ASN A 127 2.44 -23.34 6.36
CA ASN A 127 1.67 -22.12 6.12
C ASN A 127 1.11 -22.12 4.69
N GLY A 128 -0.06 -21.53 4.52
CA GLY A 128 -0.47 -21.05 3.21
C GLY A 128 0.45 -19.92 2.73
N ALA A 129 0.35 -19.59 1.46
CA ALA A 129 0.98 -18.40 0.90
C ALA A 129 -0.01 -17.68 0.00
N THR A 130 0.11 -16.35 -0.04
CA THR A 130 -0.59 -15.46 -0.97
C THR A 130 0.37 -14.34 -1.36
N MET A 131 0.09 -13.66 -2.47
CA MET A 131 0.90 -12.51 -2.93
C MET A 131 -0.04 -11.43 -3.45
N ASP A 132 -0.40 -10.48 -2.58
CA ASP A 132 -1.35 -9.38 -2.87
C ASP A 132 -2.79 -9.80 -3.29
N GLY A 133 -3.03 -11.12 -3.44
CA GLY A 133 -4.34 -11.76 -3.45
C GLY A 133 -4.78 -12.07 -2.02
N THR A 134 -5.64 -11.22 -1.47
CA THR A 134 -6.14 -11.33 -0.10
C THR A 134 -6.88 -12.66 0.14
N ASN A 135 -6.22 -13.63 0.77
CA ASN A 135 -6.86 -14.91 1.14
C ASN A 135 -8.12 -14.65 1.97
N GLY A 136 -9.15 -15.48 1.78
CA GLY A 136 -10.46 -15.34 2.42
C GLY A 136 -11.30 -14.14 1.94
N ILE A 137 -10.81 -13.40 0.94
CA ILE A 137 -11.58 -12.37 0.24
C ILE A 137 -11.56 -12.65 -1.26
N THR A 138 -10.39 -12.56 -1.90
CA THR A 138 -10.25 -12.73 -3.35
C THR A 138 -9.87 -14.14 -3.75
N GLU A 139 -9.27 -14.92 -2.84
CA GLU A 139 -8.77 -16.27 -3.11
C GLU A 139 -8.70 -17.13 -1.84
N CYS A 140 -8.50 -18.43 -2.01
CA CYS A 140 -8.01 -19.30 -0.94
C CYS A 140 -6.47 -19.27 -0.91
N PRO A 141 -5.82 -19.50 0.25
CA PRO A 141 -4.36 -19.56 0.30
C PRO A 141 -3.80 -20.69 -0.58
N ILE A 142 -2.61 -20.48 -1.14
CA ILE A 142 -1.88 -21.53 -1.84
C ILE A 142 -1.39 -22.53 -0.79
N PRO A 143 -1.82 -23.80 -0.78
CA PRO A 143 -1.37 -24.78 0.21
C PRO A 143 0.12 -25.11 0.04
N PRO A 144 0.81 -25.62 1.08
CA PRO A 144 2.14 -26.21 0.95
C PRO A 144 2.26 -27.17 -0.25
N GLY A 145 3.27 -26.95 -1.08
CA GLY A 145 3.51 -27.68 -2.34
C GLY A 145 2.69 -27.20 -3.53
N GLY A 146 1.72 -26.29 -3.32
CA GLY A 146 0.87 -25.71 -4.36
C GLY A 146 1.54 -24.59 -5.15
N SER A 147 0.88 -24.16 -6.23
CA SER A 147 1.32 -22.99 -6.99
C SER A 147 0.13 -22.26 -7.61
N LYS A 148 0.24 -20.94 -7.76
CA LYS A 148 -0.74 -20.08 -8.42
C LYS A 148 -0.04 -19.03 -9.27
N THR A 149 -0.67 -18.63 -10.37
CA THR A 149 -0.16 -17.54 -11.22
C THR A 149 -1.07 -16.32 -11.09
N TYR A 150 -0.50 -15.22 -10.61
CA TYR A 150 -1.13 -13.90 -10.60
C TYR A 150 -0.84 -13.22 -11.92
N THR A 151 -1.84 -12.62 -12.56
CA THR A 151 -1.64 -11.86 -13.81
C THR A 151 -2.43 -10.58 -13.76
N PHE A 152 -1.76 -9.45 -13.96
CA PHE A 152 -2.39 -8.12 -13.92
C PHE A 152 -1.70 -7.15 -14.88
N LEU A 153 -2.47 -6.15 -15.31
CA LEU A 153 -2.00 -5.09 -16.20
C LEU A 153 -1.46 -3.93 -15.36
N ALA A 154 -0.27 -3.45 -15.66
CA ALA A 154 0.35 -2.29 -15.03
C ALA A 154 -0.27 -1.00 -15.58
N THR A 155 -1.49 -0.66 -15.14
CA THR A 155 -2.21 0.56 -15.56
C THR A 155 -1.74 1.82 -14.84
N GLN A 156 -1.02 1.68 -13.73
CA GLN A 156 -0.31 2.75 -13.01
C GLN A 156 1.20 2.61 -13.18
N PHE A 157 1.96 3.64 -12.79
CA PHE A 157 3.42 3.61 -12.79
C PHE A 157 3.97 4.27 -11.52
N GLY A 158 5.12 3.80 -11.03
CA GLY A 158 5.67 4.33 -9.80
C GLY A 158 6.47 3.31 -9.00
N THR A 159 6.19 3.25 -7.70
CA THR A 159 6.87 2.38 -6.74
C THR A 159 5.83 1.85 -5.79
N SER A 160 5.91 0.55 -5.56
CA SER A 160 5.10 -0.21 -4.64
C SER A 160 5.94 -1.42 -4.19
N TRP A 161 5.30 -2.42 -3.63
CA TRP A 161 5.83 -3.68 -3.14
C TRP A 161 4.74 -4.76 -3.26
N TYR A 162 5.14 -6.00 -3.10
CA TYR A 162 4.24 -7.12 -2.90
C TYR A 162 4.51 -7.68 -1.51
N HIS A 163 3.51 -8.29 -0.91
CA HIS A 163 3.68 -9.05 0.32
C HIS A 163 2.62 -10.14 0.48
N SER A 164 2.88 -11.06 1.39
CA SER A 164 1.88 -12.04 1.83
C SER A 164 0.77 -11.36 2.62
N HIS A 165 -0.47 -11.83 2.40
CA HIS A 165 -1.67 -11.50 3.16
C HIS A 165 -2.15 -12.68 4.03
N PHE A 166 -1.28 -13.69 4.18
CA PHE A 166 -1.55 -14.82 5.05
C PHE A 166 -1.12 -14.45 6.48
N SER A 167 -2.05 -13.92 7.28
CA SER A 167 -1.73 -13.44 8.64
C SER A 167 -0.53 -12.45 8.58
N SER A 168 0.32 -12.43 9.60
CA SER A 168 1.52 -11.60 9.66
C SER A 168 2.73 -12.18 8.91
N GLN A 169 2.54 -13.09 7.94
CA GLN A 169 3.63 -13.82 7.26
C GLN A 169 4.68 -12.91 6.60
N TYR A 170 4.29 -11.71 6.13
CA TYR A 170 5.27 -10.81 5.51
C TYR A 170 6.34 -10.31 6.50
N GLY A 171 6.04 -10.28 7.80
CA GLY A 171 7.01 -9.99 8.86
C GLY A 171 8.16 -11.00 8.95
N GLU A 172 7.91 -12.21 8.45
CA GLU A 172 8.93 -13.26 8.35
C GLU A 172 9.76 -13.17 7.06
N GLY A 173 9.40 -12.26 6.15
CA GLY A 173 10.20 -11.92 4.96
C GLY A 173 9.54 -12.15 3.61
N VAL A 174 8.25 -12.54 3.57
CA VAL A 174 7.51 -12.76 2.31
C VAL A 174 7.02 -11.41 1.75
N LEU A 175 7.97 -10.62 1.27
CA LEU A 175 7.74 -9.30 0.67
C LEU A 175 8.84 -8.96 -0.34
N GLY A 176 8.59 -7.98 -1.20
CA GLY A 176 9.62 -7.41 -2.07
C GLY A 176 9.11 -6.26 -2.93
N PRO A 177 9.99 -5.47 -3.58
CA PRO A 177 9.57 -4.25 -4.25
C PRO A 177 8.89 -4.48 -5.61
N ILE A 178 8.02 -3.55 -6.01
CA ILE A 178 7.49 -3.40 -7.36
C ILE A 178 7.90 -2.03 -7.90
N VAL A 179 8.53 -1.99 -9.07
CA VAL A 179 8.88 -0.77 -9.79
C VAL A 179 8.29 -0.83 -11.18
N ILE A 180 7.24 -0.05 -11.40
CA ILE A 180 6.69 0.16 -12.73
C ILE A 180 7.25 1.47 -13.28
N HIS A 181 8.09 1.38 -14.31
CA HIS A 181 8.69 2.52 -14.96
C HIS A 181 7.65 3.34 -15.72
N GLY A 182 7.76 4.65 -15.60
CA GLY A 182 6.87 5.62 -16.22
C GLY A 182 7.49 7.02 -16.19
N PRO A 183 6.73 8.04 -16.61
CA PRO A 183 7.18 9.42 -16.54
C PRO A 183 7.32 9.88 -15.08
N ALA A 184 7.92 11.05 -14.85
CA ALA A 184 8.08 11.65 -13.54
C ALA A 184 7.95 13.18 -13.60
N THR A 185 7.56 13.78 -12.49
CA THR A 185 7.28 15.23 -12.41
C THR A 185 8.55 16.08 -12.27
N SER A 186 9.71 15.46 -12.04
CA SER A 186 11.01 16.12 -12.04
C SER A 186 12.07 15.29 -12.77
N ASN A 187 13.08 16.00 -13.29
CA ASN A 187 14.21 15.43 -14.01
C ASN A 187 15.27 14.87 -13.05
N TYR A 188 15.76 13.68 -13.35
CA TYR A 188 16.83 12.99 -12.62
C TYR A 188 17.73 12.19 -13.58
N ASP A 189 19.02 12.12 -13.23
CA ASP A 189 20.03 11.40 -14.00
C ASP A 189 19.97 9.90 -13.77
N VAL A 190 19.92 9.48 -12.50
CA VAL A 190 20.10 8.09 -12.07
C VAL A 190 18.94 7.65 -11.19
N ASP A 191 18.38 6.47 -11.44
CA ASP A 191 17.44 5.81 -10.55
C ASP A 191 18.21 4.83 -9.66
N LEU A 192 18.21 5.06 -8.34
CA LEU A 192 18.86 4.17 -7.37
C LEU A 192 18.02 2.93 -7.07
N GLY A 193 16.79 2.87 -7.57
CA GLY A 193 15.87 1.76 -7.35
C GLY A 193 15.14 1.84 -6.00
N ALA A 194 14.44 0.75 -5.70
CA ALA A 194 13.68 0.56 -4.47
C ALA A 194 14.60 0.49 -3.25
N MET A 195 14.15 1.11 -2.16
CA MET A 195 14.82 1.14 -0.87
C MET A 195 13.77 0.91 0.21
N PRO A 196 13.37 -0.36 0.43
CA PRO A 196 12.47 -0.70 1.52
C PRO A 196 13.14 -0.42 2.85
N VAL A 197 12.38 0.16 3.78
CA VAL A 197 12.76 0.40 5.17
C VAL A 197 11.76 -0.37 6.02
N THR A 198 12.26 -1.20 6.92
CA THR A 198 11.41 -2.07 7.75
C THR A 198 11.85 -2.07 9.21
N ASP A 199 10.93 -2.27 10.13
CA ASP A 199 11.25 -2.80 11.46
C ASP A 199 11.83 -4.21 11.36
N TRP A 200 12.54 -4.61 12.41
CA TRP A 200 13.22 -5.89 12.48
C TRP A 200 13.24 -6.43 13.90
N CYS A 201 12.88 -7.72 14.02
CA CYS A 201 12.73 -8.56 15.23
C CYS A 201 11.27 -8.75 15.69
N PRO A 202 10.88 -9.93 16.23
CA PRO A 202 9.54 -10.19 16.75
C PRO A 202 9.01 -9.16 17.77
N PRO A 203 7.69 -8.94 17.78
CA PRO A 203 6.98 -7.98 18.65
C PRO A 203 7.24 -8.17 20.15
N PRO A 204 7.02 -7.12 20.99
CA PRO A 204 6.26 -5.90 20.69
C PRO A 204 7.07 -4.62 20.42
N VAL A 205 8.40 -4.64 20.49
CA VAL A 205 9.25 -3.48 20.13
C VAL A 205 10.31 -3.96 19.15
N ALA A 206 10.44 -3.28 18.01
CA ALA A 206 11.46 -3.61 17.04
C ALA A 206 12.86 -3.40 17.64
N ASP A 207 13.69 -4.43 17.62
CA ASP A 207 15.07 -4.33 18.08
C ASP A 207 15.93 -3.51 17.11
N ASN A 208 15.60 -3.52 15.82
CA ASN A 208 16.38 -2.86 14.78
C ASN A 208 15.49 -2.33 13.64
N GLY A 209 16.08 -1.57 12.72
CA GLY A 209 15.43 -1.15 11.47
C GLY A 209 16.33 -1.45 10.28
N LEU A 210 15.85 -2.24 9.31
CA LEU A 210 16.63 -2.54 8.11
C LEU A 210 16.39 -1.47 7.05
N ILE A 211 17.47 -1.04 6.39
CA ILE A 211 17.42 -0.23 5.18
C ILE A 211 17.87 -1.14 4.04
N ASN A 212 17.00 -1.34 3.06
CA ASN A 212 17.22 -2.20 1.90
C ASN A 212 17.71 -3.62 2.29
N GLY A 213 17.11 -4.18 3.35
CA GLY A 213 17.39 -5.53 3.84
C GLY A 213 18.68 -5.71 4.64
N THR A 214 19.30 -4.64 5.14
CA THR A 214 20.47 -4.79 6.00
C THR A 214 20.60 -3.66 7.02
N MET A 215 21.19 -3.99 8.17
CA MET A 215 21.60 -3.03 9.19
C MET A 215 22.78 -3.60 9.98
N VAL A 216 23.47 -2.78 10.77
CA VAL A 216 24.42 -3.29 11.78
C VAL A 216 23.61 -3.80 12.98
N GLY A 217 24.03 -4.92 13.56
CA GLY A 217 23.39 -5.49 14.75
C GLY A 217 23.44 -4.54 15.95
N THR A 218 22.45 -4.62 16.84
CA THR A 218 22.33 -3.74 18.02
C THR A 218 23.51 -3.84 18.98
N SER A 219 24.18 -5.00 19.04
CA SER A 219 25.42 -5.21 19.79
C SER A 219 26.66 -4.55 19.16
N GLY A 220 26.52 -3.93 17.98
CA GLY A 220 27.63 -3.37 17.20
C GLY A 220 28.46 -4.42 16.45
N THR A 221 28.08 -5.70 16.50
CA THR A 221 28.79 -6.80 15.83
C THR A 221 27.90 -7.45 14.78
N GLY A 222 28.44 -7.72 13.59
CA GLY A 222 27.69 -8.32 12.49
C GLY A 222 26.81 -7.32 11.73
N GLY A 223 26.24 -7.78 10.62
CA GLY A 223 25.46 -6.93 9.73
C GLY A 223 26.30 -5.87 9.01
N ARG A 224 25.62 -4.96 8.31
CA ARG A 224 26.25 -3.83 7.61
C ARG A 224 25.23 -2.73 7.33
N TYR A 225 25.69 -1.49 7.25
CA TYR A 225 24.86 -0.41 6.71
C TYR A 225 24.63 -0.59 5.21
N HIS A 226 23.43 -0.25 4.75
CA HIS A 226 23.18 0.00 3.33
C HIS A 226 24.02 1.19 2.86
N LYS A 227 24.62 1.08 1.67
CA LYS A 227 25.50 2.12 1.12
C LYS A 227 25.14 2.39 -0.33
N ASN A 228 24.80 3.65 -0.62
CA ASN A 228 24.69 4.17 -1.97
C ASN A 228 25.94 4.99 -2.30
N THR A 229 26.48 4.82 -3.50
CA THR A 229 27.56 5.68 -4.00
C THR A 229 26.96 6.77 -4.87
N ILE A 230 27.15 8.03 -4.49
CA ILE A 230 26.67 9.20 -5.23
C ILE A 230 27.84 9.92 -5.91
N VAL A 231 27.59 10.47 -7.11
CA VAL A 231 28.55 11.22 -7.91
C VAL A 231 28.14 12.69 -7.86
N LYS A 232 29.11 13.56 -7.53
CA LYS A 232 28.90 15.00 -7.47
C LYS A 232 28.29 15.54 -8.77
N GLY A 233 27.23 16.34 -8.64
CA GLY A 233 26.57 17.02 -9.76
C GLY A 233 25.49 16.21 -10.46
N LYS A 234 25.18 14.99 -10.00
CA LYS A 234 24.08 14.16 -10.51
C LYS A 234 22.84 14.26 -9.64
N LYS A 235 21.67 14.16 -10.25
CA LYS A 235 20.38 14.02 -9.57
C LYS A 235 19.99 12.55 -9.50
N TYR A 236 19.70 12.07 -8.29
CA TYR A 236 19.31 10.69 -8.03
C TYR A 236 17.84 10.61 -7.67
N ARG A 237 17.14 9.58 -8.20
CA ARG A 237 15.82 9.15 -7.76
C ARG A 237 15.99 8.05 -6.72
N LEU A 238 15.47 8.26 -5.52
CA LEU A 238 15.39 7.25 -4.45
C LEU A 238 13.94 6.81 -4.30
N ARG A 239 13.66 5.51 -4.20
CA ARG A 239 12.30 5.00 -4.06
C ARG A 239 12.10 4.38 -2.67
N LEU A 240 11.73 5.21 -1.71
CA LEU A 240 11.52 4.78 -0.33
C LEU A 240 10.19 4.05 -0.20
N ILE A 241 10.19 2.92 0.52
CA ILE A 241 9.02 2.10 0.79
C ILE A 241 9.06 1.74 2.28
N ASN A 242 7.99 1.93 3.03
CA ASN A 242 7.92 1.37 4.38
C ASN A 242 7.24 0.00 4.32
N THR A 243 7.97 -1.07 4.63
CA THR A 243 7.50 -2.47 4.54
C THR A 243 7.39 -3.15 5.91
N SER A 244 7.30 -2.34 6.95
CA SER A 244 7.32 -2.77 8.35
C SER A 244 6.00 -3.38 8.82
N LEU A 245 6.03 -4.04 9.97
CA LEU A 245 4.86 -4.56 10.68
C LEU A 245 4.13 -3.51 11.53
N ASP A 246 4.84 -2.58 12.17
CA ASP A 246 4.29 -1.62 13.15
C ASP A 246 5.02 -0.25 13.25
N ASN A 247 6.34 -0.20 13.01
CA ASN A 247 7.13 1.06 12.99
C ASN A 247 7.07 1.98 11.76
N SER A 248 6.80 3.25 11.99
CA SER A 248 6.93 4.27 10.94
C SER A 248 8.23 5.03 10.97
N PHE A 249 8.62 5.60 9.82
CA PHE A 249 9.90 6.30 9.72
C PHE A 249 9.74 7.75 9.28
N ARG A 250 10.59 8.59 9.85
CA ARG A 250 10.96 9.88 9.24
C ARG A 250 12.33 9.71 8.63
N VAL A 251 12.44 10.00 7.34
CA VAL A 251 13.69 9.84 6.59
C VAL A 251 14.23 11.23 6.23
N SER A 252 15.50 11.47 6.56
CA SER A 252 16.27 12.64 6.13
C SER A 252 17.62 12.20 5.58
N LEU A 253 18.23 13.07 4.77
CA LEU A 253 19.61 12.89 4.32
C LEU A 253 20.43 14.10 4.76
N ASP A 254 21.41 13.89 5.63
CA ASP A 254 22.18 14.98 6.23
C ASP A 254 22.83 15.86 5.17
N GLY A 255 22.64 17.18 5.31
CA GLY A 255 23.15 18.18 4.36
C GLY A 255 22.41 18.23 3.02
N HIS A 256 21.32 17.48 2.84
CA HIS A 256 20.57 17.41 1.58
C HIS A 256 19.08 17.68 1.81
N ASN A 257 18.48 18.41 0.88
CA ASN A 257 17.03 18.51 0.79
C ASN A 257 16.48 17.43 -0.15
N LEU A 258 15.25 17.01 0.12
CA LEU A 258 14.55 15.99 -0.62
C LEU A 258 13.42 16.62 -1.47
N THR A 259 13.44 16.49 -2.80
CA THR A 259 12.28 16.90 -3.63
C THR A 259 11.35 15.73 -3.88
N VAL A 260 10.17 15.75 -3.28
CA VAL A 260 9.15 14.70 -3.42
C VAL A 260 8.43 14.84 -4.76
N ILE A 261 8.43 13.78 -5.58
CA ILE A 261 7.85 13.78 -6.93
C ILE A 261 6.68 12.80 -7.11
N GLN A 262 6.45 11.94 -6.12
CA GLN A 262 5.43 10.89 -6.14
C GLN A 262 5.12 10.50 -4.69
N ALA A 263 3.84 10.25 -4.43
CA ALA A 263 3.34 9.61 -3.22
C ALA A 263 2.57 8.35 -3.66
N ASP A 264 3.02 7.18 -3.24
CA ASP A 264 2.45 5.88 -3.61
C ASP A 264 2.47 5.69 -5.15
N PHE A 265 1.39 5.27 -5.80
CA PHE A 265 1.29 5.27 -7.26
C PHE A 265 0.86 6.62 -7.88
N VAL A 266 0.81 7.70 -7.09
CA VAL A 266 0.32 9.01 -7.52
C VAL A 266 1.47 10.02 -7.68
N PRO A 267 1.81 10.44 -8.92
CA PRO A 267 2.76 11.51 -9.14
C PRO A 267 2.28 12.84 -8.54
N THR A 268 3.17 13.56 -7.86
CA THR A 268 2.86 14.83 -7.20
C THR A 268 3.53 16.00 -7.89
N LYS A 269 2.96 17.20 -7.76
CA LYS A 269 3.70 18.42 -8.03
C LYS A 269 4.94 18.44 -7.12
N PRO A 270 6.14 18.63 -7.69
CA PRO A 270 7.36 18.57 -6.90
C PRO A 270 7.34 19.59 -5.75
N TYR A 271 7.64 19.14 -4.54
CA TYR A 271 7.88 20.02 -3.39
C TYR A 271 9.14 19.58 -2.65
N THR A 272 9.78 20.51 -1.97
CA THR A 272 11.03 20.24 -1.24
C THR A 272 10.76 20.11 0.25
N ALA A 273 11.31 19.06 0.85
CA ALA A 273 11.25 18.77 2.27
C ALA A 273 12.67 18.43 2.81
N GLN A 274 12.92 18.69 4.08
CA GLN A 274 14.16 18.27 4.75
C GLN A 274 14.05 16.84 5.28
N THR A 275 12.83 16.45 5.66
CA THR A 275 12.45 15.16 6.19
C THR A 275 11.19 14.71 5.48
N ILE A 276 11.07 13.43 5.21
CA ILE A 276 9.85 12.83 4.68
C ILE A 276 9.30 11.89 5.72
N PHE A 277 8.02 12.01 6.02
CA PHE A 277 7.32 11.04 6.82
C PHE A 277 6.84 9.89 5.92
N ILE A 278 7.36 8.68 6.16
CA ILE A 278 6.87 7.43 5.57
C ILE A 278 6.25 6.59 6.68
N GLY A 279 4.95 6.78 6.87
CA GLY A 279 4.23 5.89 7.73
C GLY A 279 4.36 4.44 7.30
N ILE A 280 4.23 3.51 8.23
CA ILE A 280 3.38 2.34 8.02
C ILE A 280 1.98 2.84 8.26
N GLY A 281 1.63 3.91 7.54
CA GLY A 281 0.91 5.03 8.18
C GLY A 281 1.09 5.13 9.71
N ALA A 282 2.24 5.62 10.21
CA ALA A 282 2.66 6.17 11.54
C ALA A 282 2.59 5.33 12.85
N PRO A 283 3.70 5.10 13.60
CA PRO A 283 4.22 6.03 14.63
C PRO A 283 5.74 5.95 15.02
N SER A 284 6.10 6.53 16.20
CA SER A 284 7.37 7.11 16.68
C SER A 284 8.48 6.22 17.27
N SER A 285 9.70 6.78 17.16
CA SER A 285 10.97 6.58 17.88
C SER A 285 12.01 5.58 17.32
N ASN A 286 13.25 6.07 17.16
CA ASN A 286 14.57 5.41 17.34
C ASN A 286 15.69 6.43 16.97
N PRO A 287 16.99 6.04 17.02
CA PRO A 287 18.06 6.38 17.96
C PRO A 287 18.74 7.77 17.78
N THR A 288 19.64 8.13 18.70
CA THR A 288 20.34 9.43 18.77
C THR A 288 21.36 9.66 17.64
N SER A 289 21.04 10.56 16.72
CA SER A 289 21.99 11.43 16.01
C SER A 289 21.56 12.89 16.21
N SER A 290 22.48 13.85 16.06
CA SER A 290 22.16 15.27 16.20
C SER A 290 21.47 15.79 14.93
N SER A 291 20.15 15.69 14.87
CA SER A 291 19.29 16.14 13.77
C SER A 291 18.60 17.49 14.06
N TRP A 292 17.90 18.02 13.05
CA TRP A 292 16.98 19.16 13.15
C TRP A 292 15.91 18.91 14.23
N ASN A 293 15.40 19.94 14.90
CA ASN A 293 14.25 19.83 15.81
C ASN A 293 12.99 19.41 15.03
N ILE A 294 12.69 18.11 15.00
CA ILE A 294 11.54 17.53 14.30
C ILE A 294 10.48 17.15 15.35
N PRO A 295 9.19 17.52 15.17
CA PRO A 295 8.12 17.05 16.03
C PRO A 295 8.02 15.51 15.97
N ASP A 296 8.15 14.86 17.12
CA ASP A 296 8.01 13.41 17.27
C ASP A 296 6.52 13.05 17.29
N ASN A 297 5.91 12.96 16.10
CA ASN A 297 4.50 12.61 15.96
C ASN A 297 4.22 11.75 14.72
N CYS A 298 3.02 11.19 14.73
CA CYS A 298 2.49 10.22 13.79
C CYS A 298 1.68 10.88 12.64
N ALA A 299 1.93 12.16 12.38
CA ALA A 299 1.16 12.91 11.40
C ALA A 299 1.53 12.52 9.97
N ASP A 300 0.51 12.38 9.11
CA ASP A 300 0.69 12.14 7.68
C ASP A 300 1.43 13.29 6.99
N GLU A 301 2.04 12.99 5.84
CA GLU A 301 2.76 13.97 5.03
C GLU A 301 1.79 15.05 4.51
N GLN A 302 2.19 16.32 4.63
CA GLN A 302 1.36 17.46 4.28
C GLN A 302 1.80 18.09 2.96
N GLY A 303 0.89 18.78 2.27
CA GLY A 303 1.21 19.51 1.03
C GLY A 303 1.33 18.64 -0.23
N LEU A 304 0.97 17.36 -0.16
CA LEU A 304 0.85 16.48 -1.33
C LEU A 304 -0.20 17.02 -2.29
N THR A 305 0.23 17.48 -3.47
CA THR A 305 -0.69 17.90 -4.54
C THR A 305 -0.49 16.99 -5.74
N PRO A 306 -1.45 16.14 -6.10
CA PRO A 306 -1.33 15.29 -7.28
C PRO A 306 -1.12 16.10 -8.56
N TYR A 307 -0.32 15.57 -9.48
CA TYR A 307 0.02 16.22 -10.75
C TYR A 307 -1.18 16.24 -11.70
N VAL A 308 -1.82 15.09 -11.90
CA VAL A 308 -3.11 14.99 -12.61
C VAL A 308 -4.18 15.60 -11.70
N VAL A 309 -4.92 16.58 -12.19
CA VAL A 309 -5.92 17.31 -11.38
C VAL A 309 -7.24 16.55 -11.38
N LYS A 310 -7.73 16.15 -10.19
CA LYS A 310 -9.07 15.57 -10.03
C LYS A 310 -9.80 16.26 -8.89
N ASN A 311 -10.92 16.91 -9.20
CA ASN A 311 -11.77 17.58 -8.20
C ASN A 311 -12.89 16.64 -7.76
N VAL A 312 -13.28 16.78 -6.49
CA VAL A 312 -14.29 15.94 -5.86
C VAL A 312 -15.58 16.75 -5.70
N PRO A 313 -16.71 16.32 -6.30
CA PRO A 313 -17.98 17.00 -6.11
C PRO A 313 -18.44 16.95 -4.65
N SER A 314 -18.57 18.11 -4.00
CA SER A 314 -18.98 18.20 -2.59
C SER A 314 -20.50 18.10 -2.37
N ALA A 315 -21.30 18.27 -3.43
CA ALA A 315 -22.74 18.47 -3.34
C ALA A 315 -23.49 17.28 -2.71
N THR A 316 -22.98 16.06 -2.87
CA THR A 316 -23.60 14.84 -2.35
C THR A 316 -23.07 14.44 -0.97
N PHE A 317 -21.92 14.99 -0.53
CA PHE A 317 -21.25 14.57 0.70
C PHE A 317 -22.19 14.59 1.90
N ALA A 318 -22.81 15.75 2.18
CA ALA A 318 -23.64 15.97 3.38
C ALA A 318 -24.82 15.00 3.55
N LYS A 319 -25.23 14.29 2.49
CA LYS A 319 -26.35 13.34 2.51
C LYS A 319 -25.92 11.88 2.42
N GLU A 320 -24.69 11.62 2.00
CA GLU A 320 -24.28 10.29 1.53
C GLU A 320 -23.09 9.68 2.26
N TRP A 321 -22.37 10.47 3.07
CA TRP A 321 -21.25 9.95 3.85
C TRP A 321 -21.72 8.89 4.88
N LYS A 322 -20.82 7.94 5.13
CA LYS A 322 -21.02 6.85 6.08
C LYS A 322 -19.92 6.85 7.13
N GLU A 323 -20.25 6.37 8.32
CA GLU A 323 -19.32 6.25 9.44
C GLU A 323 -18.70 4.86 9.51
N LEU A 324 -17.41 4.84 9.85
CA LEU A 324 -16.67 3.65 10.24
C LEU A 324 -16.00 3.93 11.59
N ASP A 325 -16.62 3.43 12.65
CA ASP A 325 -16.15 3.59 14.02
C ASP A 325 -15.05 2.57 14.31
N VAL A 326 -13.85 3.07 14.61
CA VAL A 326 -12.66 2.27 14.92
C VAL A 326 -12.42 2.29 16.43
N MET A 327 -12.39 1.11 17.03
CA MET A 327 -12.24 0.97 18.49
C MET A 327 -11.50 -0.32 18.85
N ALA A 328 -10.56 -0.24 19.80
CA ALA A 328 -10.00 -1.42 20.47
C ALA A 328 -10.94 -1.90 21.58
N SER A 329 -11.28 -3.18 21.56
CA SER A 329 -12.18 -3.82 22.51
C SER A 329 -11.63 -5.16 23.00
N VAL A 330 -12.28 -5.71 24.04
CA VAL A 330 -11.98 -7.08 24.49
C VAL A 330 -12.80 -8.05 23.63
N GLY A 331 -12.10 -8.96 22.97
CA GLY A 331 -12.69 -10.01 22.16
C GLY A 331 -12.39 -11.42 22.67
N ALA A 332 -13.07 -12.40 22.08
CA ALA A 332 -12.72 -13.80 22.26
C ALA A 332 -11.54 -14.18 21.34
N SER A 333 -10.64 -15.04 21.81
CA SER A 333 -9.64 -15.65 20.94
C SER A 333 -10.29 -16.44 19.79
N VAL A 334 -9.71 -16.37 18.60
CA VAL A 334 -10.12 -17.24 17.48
C VAL A 334 -9.88 -18.72 17.88
N ASN A 335 -10.76 -19.62 17.42
CA ASN A 335 -10.66 -21.07 17.64
C ASN A 335 -10.66 -21.55 19.11
N GLY A 336 -11.18 -20.76 20.05
CA GLY A 336 -11.46 -21.26 21.40
C GLY A 336 -10.21 -21.60 22.22
N LEU A 337 -9.06 -21.00 21.88
CA LEU A 337 -7.81 -21.09 22.64
C LEU A 337 -7.94 -20.63 24.11
N GLY A 338 -9.08 -20.03 24.46
CA GLY A 338 -9.41 -19.61 25.81
C GLY A 338 -8.75 -18.27 26.15
N GLY A 339 -9.48 -17.42 26.88
CA GLY A 339 -9.01 -16.10 27.27
C GLY A 339 -9.54 -14.95 26.40
N SER A 340 -9.29 -13.75 26.89
CA SER A 340 -9.65 -12.48 26.26
C SER A 340 -8.45 -11.93 25.50
N VAL A 341 -8.65 -11.56 24.24
CA VAL A 341 -7.63 -10.90 23.42
C VAL A 341 -8.07 -9.48 23.09
N VAL A 342 -7.12 -8.62 22.76
CA VAL A 342 -7.43 -7.32 22.15
C VAL A 342 -7.95 -7.59 20.75
N GLN A 343 -9.13 -7.07 20.43
CA GLN A 343 -9.67 -7.03 19.08
C GLN A 343 -9.85 -5.58 18.66
N TRP A 344 -9.65 -5.31 17.37
CA TRP A 344 -9.99 -4.04 16.77
C TRP A 344 -11.26 -4.20 15.98
N THR A 345 -12.25 -3.36 16.26
CA THR A 345 -13.54 -3.41 15.60
C THR A 345 -13.70 -2.22 14.66
N MET A 346 -14.36 -2.47 13.53
CA MET A 346 -14.94 -1.46 12.67
C MET A 346 -16.46 -1.59 12.71
N ASN A 347 -17.16 -0.56 13.17
CA ASN A 347 -18.60 -0.61 13.45
C ASN A 347 -18.98 -1.80 14.36
N THR A 348 -18.26 -1.95 15.47
CA THR A 348 -18.45 -2.99 16.52
C THR A 348 -18.13 -4.43 16.11
N SER A 349 -17.71 -4.68 14.86
CA SER A 349 -17.31 -6.00 14.38
C SER A 349 -15.80 -6.07 14.10
N ALA A 350 -15.14 -7.07 14.64
CA ALA A 350 -13.76 -7.41 14.28
C ALA A 350 -13.80 -8.39 13.10
N ILE A 351 -13.08 -8.10 12.02
CA ILE A 351 -13.09 -9.01 10.87
C ILE A 351 -12.49 -10.35 11.26
N ASP A 352 -13.10 -11.45 10.81
CA ASP A 352 -12.59 -12.80 10.93
C ASP A 352 -12.95 -13.60 9.67
N ILE A 353 -11.98 -13.74 8.76
CA ILE A 353 -12.21 -14.30 7.42
C ILE A 353 -12.16 -15.82 7.37
N SER A 354 -12.89 -16.43 6.44
CA SER A 354 -12.71 -17.86 6.15
C SER A 354 -11.67 -18.07 5.05
N TRP A 355 -10.55 -18.74 5.36
CA TRP A 355 -9.58 -19.14 4.32
C TRP A 355 -10.14 -20.17 3.33
N THR A 356 -11.16 -20.94 3.73
CA THR A 356 -11.84 -21.93 2.87
C THR A 356 -12.95 -21.31 2.02
N ASP A 357 -13.54 -20.21 2.49
CA ASP A 357 -14.70 -19.58 1.86
C ASP A 357 -14.45 -18.09 1.62
N PRO A 358 -13.58 -17.76 0.64
CA PRO A 358 -13.33 -16.36 0.31
C PRO A 358 -14.57 -15.71 -0.27
N THR A 359 -14.72 -14.40 -0.08
CA THR A 359 -15.85 -13.62 -0.60
C THR A 359 -16.10 -13.85 -2.09
N LEU A 360 -15.05 -13.96 -2.91
CA LEU A 360 -15.22 -14.25 -4.34
C LEU A 360 -15.70 -15.67 -4.63
N ARG A 361 -15.52 -16.65 -3.73
CA ARG A 361 -16.15 -17.99 -3.86
C ARG A 361 -17.67 -17.89 -3.73
N TYR A 362 -18.17 -17.10 -2.78
CA TYR A 362 -19.60 -16.80 -2.66
C TYR A 362 -20.15 -16.15 -3.94
N VAL A 363 -19.45 -15.13 -4.47
CA VAL A 363 -19.82 -14.47 -5.74
C VAL A 363 -19.86 -15.46 -6.90
N VAL A 364 -18.84 -16.32 -7.03
CA VAL A 364 -18.78 -17.35 -8.09
C VAL A 364 -19.95 -18.33 -8.00
N ASN A 365 -20.36 -18.67 -6.79
CA ASN A 365 -21.42 -19.63 -6.52
C ASN A 365 -22.81 -18.99 -6.46
N ASN A 366 -22.94 -17.69 -6.72
CA ASN A 366 -24.17 -16.90 -6.58
C ASN A 366 -24.80 -17.00 -5.18
N ASP A 367 -23.95 -17.09 -4.16
CA ASP A 367 -24.35 -17.13 -2.76
C ASP A 367 -24.16 -15.73 -2.14
N ASN A 368 -25.18 -15.23 -1.46
CA ASN A 368 -25.15 -13.93 -0.78
C ASN A 368 -25.18 -14.08 0.75
N THR A 369 -24.97 -15.30 1.27
CA THR A 369 -24.96 -15.61 2.71
C THR A 369 -23.57 -15.43 3.32
N TYR A 370 -22.89 -14.35 2.95
CA TYR A 370 -21.56 -13.99 3.45
C TYR A 370 -21.51 -14.11 4.99
N TYR A 371 -20.40 -14.63 5.51
CA TYR A 371 -20.20 -14.79 6.94
C TYR A 371 -20.25 -13.42 7.64
N ARG A 372 -20.96 -13.34 8.78
CA ARG A 372 -21.26 -12.07 9.47
C ARG A 372 -19.99 -11.29 9.81
N ASP A 373 -18.99 -11.99 10.32
CA ASP A 373 -17.75 -11.39 10.79
C ASP A 373 -16.77 -11.12 9.62
N GLY A 374 -17.22 -11.26 8.36
CA GLY A 374 -16.47 -10.86 7.17
C GLY A 374 -16.52 -9.38 6.86
N ASN A 375 -17.32 -8.60 7.60
CA ASN A 375 -17.41 -7.15 7.47
C ASN A 375 -17.62 -6.68 6.01
N VAL A 376 -18.49 -7.40 5.28
CA VAL A 376 -18.81 -7.11 3.88
C VAL A 376 -19.74 -5.89 3.77
N ILE A 377 -19.27 -4.85 3.08
CA ILE A 377 -20.03 -3.66 2.74
C ILE A 377 -20.29 -3.65 1.23
N GLN A 378 -21.55 -3.72 0.83
CA GLN A 378 -21.91 -3.75 -0.60
C GLN A 378 -21.97 -2.34 -1.21
N LEU A 379 -21.30 -2.15 -2.34
CA LEU A 379 -21.30 -0.92 -3.14
C LEU A 379 -21.84 -1.21 -4.55
N PRO A 380 -23.17 -1.35 -4.72
CA PRO A 380 -23.75 -1.89 -5.96
C PRO A 380 -23.79 -0.91 -7.13
N THR A 381 -23.67 0.40 -6.86
CA THR A 381 -23.89 1.45 -7.87
C THR A 381 -22.60 1.75 -8.62
N ALA A 382 -22.61 1.48 -9.94
CA ALA A 382 -21.49 1.77 -10.82
C ALA A 382 -21.12 3.26 -10.82
N ASP A 383 -19.83 3.53 -10.75
CA ASP A 383 -19.19 4.85 -10.91
C ASP A 383 -19.70 5.88 -9.89
N LYS A 384 -20.32 5.41 -8.80
CA LYS A 384 -20.77 6.24 -7.70
C LYS A 384 -19.58 6.59 -6.80
N LEU A 385 -19.44 7.86 -6.46
CA LEU A 385 -18.52 8.33 -5.44
C LEU A 385 -19.09 8.05 -4.04
N TYR A 386 -18.39 7.23 -3.26
CA TYR A 386 -18.71 6.91 -1.87
C TYR A 386 -17.79 7.69 -0.93
N PHE A 387 -18.34 8.14 0.20
CA PHE A 387 -17.60 8.89 1.22
C PHE A 387 -17.66 8.18 2.57
N TRP A 388 -16.50 8.11 3.23
CA TRP A 388 -16.34 7.44 4.51
C TRP A 388 -15.65 8.36 5.50
N VAL A 389 -16.23 8.46 6.70
CA VAL A 389 -15.65 9.15 7.85
C VAL A 389 -15.29 8.10 8.88
N PHE A 390 -13.99 7.93 9.09
CA PHE A 390 -13.43 7.08 10.12
C PHE A 390 -13.36 7.86 11.41
N LYS A 391 -13.73 7.22 12.52
CA LYS A 391 -13.67 7.83 13.85
C LYS A 391 -12.84 6.92 14.75
N SER A 392 -11.74 7.44 15.28
CA SER A 392 -10.97 6.75 16.31
C SER A 392 -11.63 7.00 17.66
N LEU A 393 -12.38 6.01 18.13
CA LEU A 393 -13.15 6.10 19.37
C LEU A 393 -12.31 5.69 20.59
N PRO A 394 -12.64 6.19 21.79
CA PRO A 394 -12.06 5.67 23.04
C PRO A 394 -12.31 4.17 23.19
N GLY A 395 -11.30 3.43 23.63
CA GLY A 395 -11.36 1.99 23.84
C GLY A 395 -10.23 1.51 24.76
N LEU A 396 -9.83 0.24 24.66
CA LEU A 396 -8.68 -0.30 25.40
C LEU A 396 -7.36 0.37 25.01
N ALA A 397 -7.26 0.80 23.76
CA ALA A 397 -6.13 1.50 23.19
C ALA A 397 -6.65 2.53 22.18
N VAL A 398 -5.97 3.67 22.10
CA VAL A 398 -6.23 4.71 21.12
C VAL A 398 -4.89 5.08 20.49
N THR A 399 -4.69 4.65 19.26
CA THR A 399 -3.42 4.81 18.53
C THR A 399 -3.71 5.30 17.11
N PRO A 400 -2.75 5.92 16.41
CA PRO A 400 -2.90 6.24 15.00
C PRO A 400 -2.94 4.96 14.15
N HIS A 401 -3.68 4.97 13.05
CA HIS A 401 -3.83 3.81 12.17
C HIS A 401 -3.52 4.14 10.70
N PRO A 402 -2.63 3.39 10.03
CA PRO A 402 -2.56 3.38 8.57
C PRO A 402 -3.79 2.77 7.92
N ILE A 403 -4.72 3.57 7.42
CA ILE A 403 -5.85 3.01 6.68
C ILE A 403 -5.41 2.80 5.23
N HIS A 404 -5.35 1.54 4.83
CA HIS A 404 -5.06 1.10 3.47
C HIS A 404 -6.33 0.62 2.77
N LEU A 405 -6.52 1.01 1.50
CA LEU A 405 -7.59 0.52 0.64
C LEU A 405 -7.02 -0.26 -0.55
N HIS A 406 -7.49 -1.48 -0.75
CA HIS A 406 -7.22 -2.26 -1.95
C HIS A 406 -8.04 -1.77 -3.13
N GLY A 407 -7.51 -1.95 -4.34
CA GLY A 407 -8.23 -1.74 -5.60
C GLY A 407 -8.41 -0.27 -6.03
N HIS A 408 -8.07 0.70 -5.19
CA HIS A 408 -8.30 2.13 -5.43
C HIS A 408 -7.22 3.02 -4.83
N ASP A 409 -6.87 4.09 -5.53
CA ASP A 409 -6.45 5.32 -4.87
C ASP A 409 -7.72 6.02 -4.32
N PHE A 410 -7.69 6.51 -3.08
CA PHE A 410 -8.77 7.32 -2.54
C PHE A 410 -8.38 8.80 -2.46
N TYR A 411 -9.39 9.67 -2.49
CA TYR A 411 -9.27 11.09 -2.19
C TYR A 411 -9.19 11.29 -0.67
N LEU A 412 -8.10 11.87 -0.17
CA LEU A 412 -7.96 12.30 1.22
C LEU A 412 -8.59 13.69 1.39
N LEU A 413 -9.82 13.73 1.88
CA LEU A 413 -10.60 14.98 1.98
C LEU A 413 -10.27 15.76 3.26
N GLY A 414 -9.87 15.07 4.32
CA GLY A 414 -9.42 15.70 5.56
C GLY A 414 -9.11 14.70 6.64
N ALA A 415 -8.25 15.07 7.58
CA ALA A 415 -7.97 14.32 8.79
C ALA A 415 -7.68 15.30 9.93
N GLY A 416 -8.02 14.94 11.16
CA GLY A 416 -7.87 15.84 12.30
C GLY A 416 -8.07 15.14 13.63
N ASN A 417 -7.87 15.88 14.71
CA ASN A 417 -8.09 15.40 16.07
C ASN A 417 -9.53 15.65 16.51
N GLY A 418 -10.05 14.81 17.43
CA GLY A 418 -11.43 14.89 17.91
C GLY A 418 -12.44 14.44 16.86
N ASP A 419 -13.71 14.75 17.11
CA ASP A 419 -14.81 14.39 16.22
C ASP A 419 -14.82 15.25 14.96
N PHE A 420 -15.10 14.62 13.82
CA PHE A 420 -15.42 15.34 12.59
C PHE A 420 -16.73 16.10 12.75
N THR A 421 -16.68 17.44 12.66
CA THR A 421 -17.85 18.32 12.88
C THR A 421 -18.11 19.32 11.77
N ASP A 422 -17.14 19.59 10.89
CA ASP A 422 -17.24 20.63 9.87
C ASP A 422 -16.87 20.14 8.45
N PRO A 423 -17.86 19.84 7.60
CA PRO A 423 -17.64 19.53 6.19
C PRO A 423 -17.02 20.67 5.36
N ALA A 424 -17.07 21.92 5.82
CA ALA A 424 -16.47 23.05 5.11
C ALA A 424 -14.94 23.04 5.17
N ALA A 425 -14.36 22.33 6.15
CA ALA A 425 -12.91 22.17 6.30
C ALA A 425 -12.31 21.14 5.32
N LEU A 426 -13.14 20.39 4.58
CA LEU A 426 -12.68 19.37 3.65
C LEU A 426 -12.08 19.97 2.36
N GLN A 427 -11.05 19.32 1.83
CA GLN A 427 -10.41 19.69 0.59
C GLN A 427 -11.09 19.01 -0.61
N TRP A 428 -11.84 19.81 -1.39
CA TRP A 428 -12.57 19.32 -2.58
C TRP A 428 -11.80 19.49 -3.89
N ASN A 429 -10.91 20.49 -3.95
CA ASN A 429 -10.16 20.83 -5.15
C ASN A 429 -8.80 20.14 -5.13
N ASN A 430 -8.61 19.18 -6.04
CA ASN A 430 -7.40 18.35 -6.16
C ASN A 430 -6.82 17.88 -4.81
N PRO A 431 -7.62 17.23 -3.94
CA PRO A 431 -7.09 16.71 -2.68
C PRO A 431 -5.96 15.70 -2.94
N PRO A 432 -5.11 15.43 -1.93
CA PRO A 432 -4.19 14.32 -1.99
C PRO A 432 -4.92 13.04 -2.41
N ARG A 433 -4.29 12.26 -3.27
CA ARG A 433 -4.76 10.94 -3.69
C ARG A 433 -3.64 9.95 -3.50
N ARG A 434 -3.97 8.81 -2.91
CA ARG A 434 -3.06 7.73 -2.58
C ARG A 434 -3.87 6.55 -2.02
N ASP A 435 -3.21 5.48 -1.60
CA ASP A 435 -3.87 4.25 -1.14
C ASP A 435 -3.65 3.95 0.35
N VAL A 436 -2.79 4.70 1.04
CA VAL A 436 -2.63 4.65 2.52
C VAL A 436 -2.67 6.06 3.09
N ALA A 437 -3.47 6.29 4.12
CA ALA A 437 -3.50 7.55 4.86
C ALA A 437 -3.66 7.33 6.36
N MET A 438 -3.23 8.31 7.14
CA MET A 438 -3.33 8.25 8.59
C MET A 438 -4.76 8.51 9.10
N LEU A 439 -5.29 7.62 9.93
CA LEU A 439 -6.33 7.94 10.91
C LEU A 439 -5.67 8.34 12.24
N PRO A 440 -5.73 9.62 12.65
CA PRO A 440 -5.13 10.07 13.91
C PRO A 440 -5.76 9.41 15.14
N ALA A 441 -4.95 9.19 16.18
CA ALA A 441 -5.41 8.71 17.48
C ALA A 441 -6.47 9.65 18.09
N GLY A 442 -7.65 9.12 18.40
CA GLY A 442 -8.76 9.92 18.97
C GLY A 442 -9.28 10.99 18.00
N GLY A 443 -9.00 10.84 16.70
CA GLY A 443 -9.35 11.77 15.65
C GLY A 443 -10.25 11.16 14.58
N TYR A 444 -10.24 11.80 13.41
CA TYR A 444 -11.00 11.37 12.25
C TYR A 444 -10.16 11.37 10.97
N LEU A 445 -10.61 10.56 10.02
CA LEU A 445 -10.11 10.54 8.64
C LEU A 445 -11.33 10.52 7.70
N VAL A 446 -11.36 11.43 6.71
CA VAL A 446 -12.40 11.51 5.69
C VAL A 446 -11.81 11.18 4.33
N ILE A 447 -12.31 10.12 3.72
CA ILE A 447 -11.92 9.68 2.39
C ILE A 447 -13.11 9.57 1.46
N GLY A 448 -12.85 9.63 0.15
CA GLY A 448 -13.81 9.23 -0.86
C GLY A 448 -13.15 8.43 -1.97
N PHE A 449 -13.87 7.50 -2.57
CA PHE A 449 -13.43 6.77 -3.76
C PHE A 449 -14.62 6.40 -4.64
N GLU A 450 -14.36 6.23 -5.93
CA GLU A 450 -15.39 5.94 -6.92
C GLU A 450 -15.51 4.44 -7.11
N ALA A 451 -16.74 3.92 -7.15
CA ALA A 451 -17.00 2.51 -7.43
C ALA A 451 -16.84 2.20 -8.95
N ASN A 452 -15.62 2.32 -9.47
CA ASN A 452 -15.29 2.12 -10.88
C ASN A 452 -14.47 0.82 -11.16
N ASN A 453 -14.25 -0.01 -10.15
CA ASN A 453 -13.43 -1.22 -10.22
C ASN A 453 -14.16 -2.41 -9.55
N PRO A 454 -15.02 -3.15 -10.27
CA PRO A 454 -15.77 -4.27 -9.69
C PRO A 454 -14.86 -5.33 -9.04
N GLY A 455 -15.08 -5.62 -7.77
CA GLY A 455 -14.28 -6.58 -7.01
C GLY A 455 -14.67 -6.69 -5.54
N ALA A 456 -13.89 -7.48 -4.79
CA ALA A 456 -13.97 -7.53 -3.33
C ALA A 456 -12.66 -6.94 -2.77
N TRP A 457 -12.75 -5.74 -2.19
CA TRP A 457 -11.59 -4.93 -1.82
C TRP A 457 -11.46 -4.78 -0.32
N LEU A 458 -10.36 -5.31 0.24
CA LEU A 458 -10.02 -5.14 1.63
C LEU A 458 -9.71 -3.65 1.93
N MET A 459 -10.21 -3.16 3.05
CA MET A 459 -9.74 -1.93 3.66
C MET A 459 -9.37 -2.22 5.11
N HIS A 460 -8.15 -1.88 5.51
CA HIS A 460 -7.64 -2.31 6.80
C HIS A 460 -6.59 -1.38 7.37
N CYS A 461 -6.31 -1.55 8.66
CA CYS A 461 -5.10 -1.03 9.25
C CYS A 461 -3.89 -1.82 8.74
N HIS A 462 -2.89 -1.15 8.18
CA HIS A 462 -1.65 -1.79 7.71
C HIS A 462 -0.66 -2.17 8.84
N ILE A 463 -0.96 -1.90 10.11
CA ILE A 463 -0.22 -2.50 11.23
C ILE A 463 -0.63 -3.97 11.31
N ALA A 464 0.32 -4.89 11.13
CA ALA A 464 0.05 -6.33 11.02
C ALA A 464 -0.75 -6.86 12.22
N PHE A 465 -0.39 -6.43 13.43
CA PHE A 465 -1.09 -6.82 14.64
C PHE A 465 -2.54 -6.35 14.67
N HIS A 466 -2.81 -5.13 14.18
CA HIS A 466 -4.16 -4.58 14.20
C HIS A 466 -5.08 -5.28 13.19
N VAL A 467 -4.60 -5.58 11.98
CA VAL A 467 -5.38 -6.36 11.01
C VAL A 467 -5.56 -7.81 11.45
N ALA A 468 -4.53 -8.45 12.02
CA ALA A 468 -4.63 -9.77 12.63
C ALA A 468 -5.65 -9.80 13.79
N GLN A 469 -5.81 -8.69 14.50
CA GLN A 469 -6.80 -8.50 15.57
C GLN A 469 -8.18 -8.00 15.07
N GLY A 470 -8.36 -7.86 13.75
CA GLY A 470 -9.68 -7.63 13.13
C GLY A 470 -9.95 -6.23 12.61
N LEU A 471 -8.97 -5.31 12.59
CA LEU A 471 -9.16 -3.91 12.13
C LEU A 471 -9.32 -3.81 10.60
N SER A 472 -10.48 -4.22 10.10
CA SER A 472 -10.76 -4.18 8.67
C SER A 472 -12.26 -4.28 8.34
N VAL A 473 -12.58 -3.79 7.14
CA VAL A 473 -13.81 -4.10 6.40
C VAL A 473 -13.43 -4.55 4.97
N GLN A 474 -14.40 -5.06 4.23
CA GLN A 474 -14.25 -5.27 2.80
C GLN A 474 -15.39 -4.64 2.01
N PHE A 475 -15.06 -3.97 0.92
CA PHE A 475 -16.02 -3.43 -0.01
C PHE A 475 -16.28 -4.43 -1.13
N LEU A 476 -17.51 -4.97 -1.18
CA LEU A 476 -17.97 -5.76 -2.30
C LEU A 476 -18.59 -4.82 -3.33
N GLU A 477 -17.74 -4.41 -4.27
CA GLU A 477 -18.04 -3.39 -5.24
C GLU A 477 -18.62 -4.00 -6.52
N ARG A 478 -19.79 -3.49 -6.91
CA ARG A 478 -20.48 -3.86 -8.16
C ARG A 478 -20.49 -5.36 -8.40
N GLN A 479 -20.95 -6.12 -7.41
CA GLN A 479 -20.95 -7.59 -7.41
C GLN A 479 -21.38 -8.21 -8.75
N GLN A 480 -22.42 -7.64 -9.38
CA GLN A 480 -22.96 -8.08 -10.66
C GLN A 480 -22.01 -7.94 -11.87
N ASP A 481 -20.94 -7.17 -11.74
CA ASP A 481 -19.96 -6.90 -12.79
C ASP A 481 -18.65 -7.66 -12.59
N ILE A 482 -18.40 -8.22 -11.39
CA ILE A 482 -17.13 -8.86 -11.02
C ILE A 482 -16.76 -9.97 -12.02
N GLN A 483 -17.69 -10.90 -12.30
CA GLN A 483 -17.43 -12.01 -13.22
C GLN A 483 -17.22 -11.58 -14.68
N LYS A 484 -17.51 -10.33 -15.03
CA LYS A 484 -17.30 -9.78 -16.38
C LYS A 484 -15.88 -9.24 -16.57
N VAL A 485 -15.22 -8.85 -15.47
CA VAL A 485 -13.92 -8.16 -15.50
C VAL A 485 -12.80 -8.94 -14.83
N MET A 486 -13.13 -9.90 -13.96
CA MET A 486 -12.17 -10.78 -13.29
C MET A 486 -12.26 -12.22 -13.79
N SER A 487 -11.11 -12.87 -13.96
CA SER A 487 -11.07 -14.31 -14.25
C SER A 487 -11.18 -15.12 -12.96
N LEU A 488 -12.37 -15.64 -12.66
CA LEU A 488 -12.67 -16.37 -11.42
C LEU A 488 -12.83 -17.89 -11.61
N GLY A 489 -12.51 -18.41 -12.80
CA GLY A 489 -12.76 -19.81 -13.16
C GLY A 489 -12.03 -20.85 -12.28
N ASN A 490 -10.93 -20.45 -11.63
CA ASN A 490 -10.11 -21.33 -10.80
C ASN A 490 -10.38 -21.19 -9.30
N VAL A 491 -11.21 -20.23 -8.86
CA VAL A 491 -11.42 -19.95 -7.42
C VAL A 491 -11.84 -21.22 -6.68
N ASN A 492 -12.81 -21.97 -7.22
CA ASN A 492 -13.28 -23.20 -6.59
C ASN A 492 -12.19 -24.29 -6.52
N SER A 493 -11.41 -24.50 -7.59
CA SER A 493 -10.36 -25.55 -7.58
C SER A 493 -9.17 -25.19 -6.70
N GLU A 494 -8.82 -23.91 -6.61
CA GLU A 494 -7.82 -23.39 -5.67
C GLU A 494 -8.29 -23.61 -4.22
N CYS A 495 -9.56 -23.33 -3.93
CA CYS A 495 -10.16 -23.56 -2.63
C CYS A 495 -10.26 -25.05 -2.29
N ASP A 496 -10.63 -25.91 -3.23
CA ASP A 496 -10.64 -27.37 -3.00
C ASP A 496 -9.26 -27.91 -2.61
N ALA A 497 -8.19 -27.33 -3.17
CA ALA A 497 -6.81 -27.68 -2.79
C ALA A 497 -6.47 -27.23 -1.36
N TRP A 498 -6.90 -26.02 -0.97
CA TRP A 498 -6.75 -25.54 0.40
C TRP A 498 -7.60 -26.34 1.40
N ASP A 499 -8.87 -26.60 1.10
CA ASP A 499 -9.80 -27.40 1.93
C ASP A 499 -9.26 -28.80 2.23
N LYS A 500 -8.51 -29.38 1.28
CA LYS A 500 -7.81 -30.65 1.48
C LYS A 500 -6.65 -30.52 2.46
N TYR A 501 -5.84 -29.48 2.34
CA TYR A 501 -4.71 -29.23 3.22
C TYR A 501 -5.17 -28.89 4.65
N ASP A 502 -6.14 -27.98 4.79
CA ASP A 502 -6.59 -27.46 6.08
C ASP A 502 -7.03 -28.59 7.03
N LYS A 503 -7.73 -29.62 6.52
CA LYS A 503 -8.14 -30.80 7.31
C LYS A 503 -6.98 -31.50 8.03
N THR A 504 -5.77 -31.39 7.51
CA THR A 504 -4.56 -32.01 8.04
C THR A 504 -3.51 -31.00 8.52
N ALA A 505 -3.82 -29.71 8.47
CA ALA A 505 -2.89 -28.66 8.86
C ALA A 505 -2.50 -28.81 10.33
N VAL A 506 -1.19 -28.77 10.58
CA VAL A 506 -0.61 -28.90 11.92
C VAL A 506 -1.01 -27.72 12.80
N TYR A 507 -1.02 -26.52 12.22
CA TYR A 507 -1.44 -25.29 12.87
C TYR A 507 -2.75 -24.82 12.27
N LYS A 508 -3.68 -24.40 13.13
CA LYS A 508 -4.95 -23.79 12.73
C LYS A 508 -4.83 -22.28 12.74
N LYS A 509 -5.79 -21.58 12.12
CA LYS A 509 -5.87 -20.12 12.15
C LYS A 509 -6.00 -19.63 13.60
N GLU A 510 -5.27 -18.60 14.01
CA GLU A 510 -5.32 -18.09 15.39
C GLU A 510 -5.67 -16.59 15.48
N ASP A 511 -5.86 -15.95 14.33
CA ASP A 511 -6.15 -14.53 14.16
C ASP A 511 -7.25 -14.31 13.11
N SER A 512 -7.44 -13.06 12.68
CA SER A 512 -8.43 -12.71 11.65
C SER A 512 -8.20 -13.43 10.32
N GLY A 513 -6.98 -13.91 10.06
CA GLY A 513 -6.54 -14.56 8.83
C GLY A 513 -5.85 -13.65 7.81
N LEU A 514 -5.70 -12.35 8.08
CA LEU A 514 -5.28 -11.32 7.10
C LEU A 514 -3.90 -10.69 7.35
#